data_AF-A0A8H4KZJ9-F1
#
_entry.id   AF-A0A8H4KZJ9-F1
#
_cell.length_a   1.000
_cell.length_b   1.000
_cell.length_c   1.000
_cell.angle_alpha   90.00
_cell.angle_beta   90.00
_cell.angle_gamma   90.00
#
_symmetry.space_group_name_H-M   'P 1'
#
loop_
_entity.id
_entity.type
_entity.pdbx_description
1 polymer ?
#
loop_
_entity_poly.entity_id
_entity_poly.type
_entity_poly.pdbx_seq_one_letter_code
_entity_poly.pdbx_strand_id
1 'polypeptide(L)'
;MLDLVVNHTSDQHAWFKESRSSRTNPKSDWYIWRPPRFCPATETRLAPNNWRSCFGTGSAWQWDEVRQEYYLHLYAKEMPDLNWENEECRKAIFESAMQTWLKKGIDGFRVDTVNLYSKRPSLPDAPIIDPASDYQFDPTMYCNGPRIHEFIGEMNAVLSRYNAITVGELPATPDPSKVLEFVRASRKQLSMVFQFDIVELDSNVSDRFDVTFPSFTLSQFKAAVAKTQRLIEGTDGWTTVFLESHDLARSVSRFASDDSKHREHSAKMVALMQSIKEKHGDDALRLDKAFTGLQHLARDHARIPMAWDGDSRFGGFSDPANGNITEPWMKPHPLAKLINVKSQVKDPDSVYSFWRRALRFRKENSDLCVYANYKSLQPDDEDTMMFAKYTSQHAQDIALVILNFTTMQKEWHVPEAAELGLEPNTVINLDLVISTYGEERKARPLAPLEGQKMPTEDFRWSGDWFYSDIGGTLAMSRGIFLDQYLIEKLQPAVFMPWNGQLHREDMHIVQLATVEMKRGTGLQMIYRDVDENHQKWTDEKDSFDILRSKEHYWYHKAELSCVIEPKVGEGKIYLPWRWYL
;
A
#
# COMPACT_ATOMS: atom_id res chain seq x y z
N MET A 1 -4.38 -11.51 -1.78
CA MET A 1 -4.75 -10.66 -2.95
C MET A 1 -3.99 -11.11 -4.21
N LEU A 2 -4.62 -11.06 -5.39
CA LEU A 2 -4.00 -11.34 -6.72
C LEU A 2 -4.22 -10.19 -7.70
N ASP A 3 -3.63 -10.25 -8.90
CA ASP A 3 -3.94 -9.37 -10.02
C ASP A 3 -5.17 -9.86 -10.81
N LEU A 4 -5.98 -8.94 -11.34
CA LEU A 4 -7.23 -9.21 -12.08
C LEU A 4 -7.21 -8.48 -13.42
N VAL A 5 -6.60 -9.13 -14.41
CA VAL A 5 -6.53 -8.65 -15.81
C VAL A 5 -7.75 -9.12 -16.58
N VAL A 6 -8.73 -8.23 -16.76
CA VAL A 6 -10.04 -8.56 -17.36
C VAL A 6 -10.55 -7.52 -18.38
N ASN A 7 -9.75 -6.51 -18.74
CA ASN A 7 -10.04 -5.68 -19.92
C ASN A 7 -9.86 -6.47 -21.24
N HIS A 8 -8.93 -7.42 -21.25
CA HIS A 8 -8.52 -8.23 -22.40
C HIS A 8 -8.13 -9.64 -21.94
N THR A 9 -7.95 -10.58 -22.87
CA THR A 9 -7.23 -11.84 -22.63
C THR A 9 -6.04 -11.96 -23.57
N SER A 10 -5.21 -13.00 -23.42
CA SER A 10 -4.34 -13.40 -24.52
C SER A 10 -5.17 -13.87 -25.74
N ASP A 11 -4.67 -13.64 -26.95
CA ASP A 11 -5.17 -14.25 -28.20
C ASP A 11 -5.09 -15.79 -28.17
N GLN A 12 -4.20 -16.35 -27.35
CA GLN A 12 -4.08 -17.77 -27.12
C GLN A 12 -5.19 -18.35 -26.25
N HIS A 13 -6.01 -17.50 -25.62
CA HIS A 13 -7.11 -17.94 -24.75
C HIS A 13 -8.20 -18.69 -25.56
N ALA A 14 -8.81 -19.69 -24.93
CA ALA A 14 -9.83 -20.52 -25.58
C ALA A 14 -11.01 -19.68 -26.11
N TRP A 15 -11.42 -18.65 -25.37
CA TRP A 15 -12.51 -17.76 -25.77
C TRP A 15 -12.17 -16.97 -27.05
N PHE A 16 -10.94 -16.47 -27.22
CA PHE A 16 -10.56 -15.75 -28.44
C PHE A 16 -10.42 -16.69 -29.63
N LYS A 17 -9.83 -17.88 -29.42
CA LYS A 17 -9.72 -18.92 -30.46
C LYS A 17 -11.10 -19.36 -30.98
N GLU A 18 -12.08 -19.51 -30.09
CA GLU A 18 -13.47 -19.77 -30.45
C GLU A 18 -14.09 -18.56 -31.17
N SER A 19 -14.00 -17.36 -30.58
CA SER A 19 -14.52 -16.09 -31.14
C SER A 19 -14.04 -15.81 -32.56
N ARG A 20 -12.75 -16.04 -32.83
CA ARG A 20 -12.09 -15.86 -34.12
C ARG A 20 -12.56 -16.86 -35.19
N SER A 21 -12.96 -18.07 -34.79
CA SER A 21 -13.21 -19.18 -35.73
C SER A 21 -14.42 -19.00 -36.66
N SER A 22 -15.39 -18.15 -36.29
CA SER A 22 -16.59 -17.86 -37.08
C SER A 22 -17.28 -16.60 -36.57
N ARG A 23 -18.01 -15.87 -37.42
CA ARG A 23 -18.88 -14.76 -37.00
C ARG A 23 -20.18 -15.20 -36.31
N THR A 24 -20.43 -16.51 -36.16
CA THR A 24 -21.69 -17.08 -35.63
C THR A 24 -21.51 -18.09 -34.49
N ASN A 25 -20.31 -18.21 -33.92
CA ASN A 25 -20.06 -19.09 -32.77
C ASN A 25 -20.58 -18.43 -31.45
N PRO A 26 -20.81 -19.19 -30.35
CA PRO A 26 -21.34 -18.64 -29.10
C PRO A 26 -20.51 -17.52 -28.44
N LYS A 27 -19.24 -17.37 -28.83
CA LYS A 27 -18.32 -16.33 -28.37
C LYS A 27 -17.95 -15.33 -29.47
N SER A 28 -18.67 -15.29 -30.58
CA SER A 28 -18.43 -14.35 -31.71
C SER A 28 -18.33 -12.90 -31.25
N ASP A 29 -19.08 -12.56 -30.21
CA ASP A 29 -19.28 -11.20 -29.70
C ASP A 29 -18.68 -11.01 -28.30
N TRP A 30 -17.82 -11.93 -27.82
CA TRP A 30 -17.10 -11.79 -26.55
C TRP A 30 -15.87 -10.87 -26.66
N TYR A 31 -15.48 -10.50 -27.88
CA TYR A 31 -14.40 -9.55 -28.19
C TYR A 31 -14.90 -8.50 -29.19
N ILE A 32 -14.22 -7.35 -29.24
CA ILE A 32 -14.67 -6.20 -30.03
C ILE A 32 -14.18 -6.34 -31.48
N TRP A 33 -15.00 -7.00 -32.32
CA TRP A 33 -14.79 -7.15 -33.75
C TRP A 33 -15.48 -6.04 -34.56
N ARG A 34 -14.85 -5.57 -35.66
CA ARG A 34 -15.43 -4.60 -36.59
C ARG A 34 -14.99 -4.84 -38.05
N PRO A 35 -15.83 -4.55 -39.05
CA PRO A 35 -15.43 -4.57 -40.46
C PRO A 35 -14.38 -3.48 -40.76
N PRO A 36 -13.64 -3.60 -41.88
CA PRO A 36 -12.70 -2.55 -42.31
C PRO A 36 -13.42 -1.28 -42.74
N ARG A 37 -12.76 -0.13 -42.58
CA ARG A 37 -13.05 1.07 -43.37
C ARG A 37 -12.25 1.02 -44.68
N PHE A 38 -12.61 1.85 -45.64
CA PHE A 38 -11.85 2.01 -46.89
C PHE A 38 -11.63 3.49 -47.17
N CYS A 39 -10.44 3.84 -47.67
CA CYS A 39 -10.16 5.20 -48.13
C CYS A 39 -10.94 5.48 -49.44
N PRO A 40 -11.81 6.51 -49.52
CA PRO A 40 -12.59 6.77 -50.73
C PRO A 40 -11.77 7.17 -51.97
N ALA A 41 -10.51 7.60 -51.78
CA ALA A 41 -9.64 8.06 -52.86
C ALA A 41 -8.66 6.99 -53.39
N THR A 42 -8.41 5.92 -52.61
CA THR A 42 -7.38 4.92 -52.90
C THR A 42 -7.84 3.47 -52.71
N GLU A 43 -9.08 3.26 -52.28
CA GLU A 43 -9.69 1.95 -51.94
C GLU A 43 -8.87 1.11 -50.93
N THR A 44 -7.91 1.72 -50.23
CA THR A 44 -7.06 1.05 -49.26
C THR A 44 -7.82 0.70 -47.98
N ARG A 45 -7.59 -0.52 -47.47
CA ARG A 45 -8.15 -1.04 -46.21
C ARG A 45 -7.64 -0.24 -45.02
N LEU A 46 -8.55 0.33 -44.24
CA LEU A 46 -8.28 1.16 -43.06
C LEU A 46 -8.87 0.54 -41.78
N ALA A 47 -8.26 0.87 -40.64
CA ALA A 47 -8.77 0.49 -39.33
C ALA A 47 -10.16 1.12 -39.02
N PRO A 48 -10.97 0.51 -38.14
CA PRO A 48 -12.31 1.00 -37.76
C PRO A 48 -12.33 2.42 -37.19
N ASN A 49 -11.28 2.80 -36.46
CA ASN A 49 -10.99 4.18 -36.07
C ASN A 49 -9.46 4.42 -36.04
N ASN A 50 -9.04 5.66 -35.82
CA ASN A 50 -7.64 6.11 -35.75
C ASN A 50 -6.95 5.88 -34.39
N TRP A 51 -7.49 5.06 -33.47
CA TRP A 51 -6.88 4.91 -32.14
C TRP A 51 -5.48 4.27 -32.23
N ARG A 52 -4.51 4.86 -31.51
CA ARG A 52 -3.17 4.30 -31.28
C ARG A 52 -3.19 3.31 -30.11
N SER A 53 -2.44 2.23 -30.22
CA SER A 53 -2.17 1.32 -29.09
C SER A 53 -1.43 2.05 -27.97
N CYS A 54 -1.63 1.62 -26.73
CA CYS A 54 -0.83 2.00 -25.58
C CYS A 54 0.64 1.53 -25.70
N PHE A 55 0.95 0.58 -26.58
CA PHE A 55 2.31 0.10 -26.83
C PHE A 55 2.78 0.45 -28.26
N GLY A 56 3.70 1.40 -28.35
CA GLY A 56 4.29 1.86 -29.62
C GLY A 56 3.42 2.86 -30.37
N THR A 57 3.69 3.02 -31.67
CA THR A 57 3.08 4.04 -32.55
C THR A 57 1.98 3.51 -33.47
N GLY A 58 1.69 2.20 -33.42
CA GLY A 58 0.72 1.55 -34.31
C GLY A 58 -0.74 1.65 -33.86
N SER A 59 -1.65 1.20 -34.72
CA SER A 59 -3.09 1.11 -34.43
C SER A 59 -3.39 0.22 -33.21
N ALA A 60 -4.48 0.55 -32.51
CA ALA A 60 -5.15 -0.34 -31.54
C ALA A 60 -6.04 -1.40 -32.21
N TRP A 61 -5.92 -1.61 -33.53
CA TRP A 61 -6.70 -2.59 -34.29
C TRP A 61 -5.79 -3.50 -35.12
N GLN A 62 -5.97 -4.81 -34.96
CA GLN A 62 -5.28 -5.82 -35.77
C GLN A 62 -6.29 -6.54 -36.66
N TRP A 63 -5.96 -6.64 -37.95
CA TRP A 63 -6.75 -7.38 -38.92
C TRP A 63 -6.57 -8.89 -38.73
N ASP A 64 -7.66 -9.66 -38.75
CA ASP A 64 -7.59 -11.11 -38.83
C ASP A 64 -8.01 -11.62 -40.23
N GLU A 65 -7.09 -12.31 -40.90
CA GLU A 65 -7.35 -12.88 -42.22
C GLU A 65 -8.30 -14.08 -42.19
N VAL A 66 -8.52 -14.74 -41.03
CA VAL A 66 -9.49 -15.85 -40.90
C VAL A 66 -10.92 -15.30 -40.85
N ARG A 67 -11.18 -14.33 -39.97
CA ARG A 67 -12.50 -13.74 -39.78
C ARG A 67 -12.84 -12.60 -40.76
N GLN A 68 -11.84 -12.05 -41.46
CA GLN A 68 -11.95 -10.90 -42.36
C GLN A 68 -12.57 -9.67 -41.66
N GLU A 69 -12.13 -9.42 -40.43
CA GLU A 69 -12.52 -8.29 -39.57
C GLU A 69 -11.30 -7.81 -38.78
N TYR A 70 -11.34 -6.57 -38.28
CA TYR A 70 -10.41 -6.08 -37.26
C TYR A 70 -10.91 -6.48 -35.87
N TYR A 71 -10.00 -6.83 -34.95
CA TYR A 71 -10.28 -6.88 -33.50
C TYR A 71 -9.54 -5.75 -32.78
N LEU A 72 -10.17 -5.20 -31.74
CA LEU A 72 -9.56 -4.20 -30.86
C LEU A 72 -8.51 -4.85 -29.95
N HIS A 73 -7.36 -4.20 -29.84
CA HIS A 73 -6.37 -4.43 -28.79
C HIS A 73 -5.82 -3.07 -28.34
N LEU A 74 -6.20 -2.60 -27.16
CA LEU A 74 -5.65 -1.34 -26.62
C LEU A 74 -4.16 -1.49 -26.26
N TYR A 75 -3.71 -2.73 -25.99
CA TYR A 75 -2.32 -3.07 -25.68
C TYR A 75 -1.65 -3.81 -26.85
N ALA A 76 -0.85 -4.85 -26.58
CA ALA A 76 -0.21 -5.66 -27.62
C ALA A 76 -1.24 -6.40 -28.48
N LYS A 77 -0.86 -6.83 -29.69
CA LYS A 77 -1.76 -7.51 -30.63
C LYS A 77 -2.27 -8.85 -30.09
N GLU A 78 -1.45 -9.46 -29.24
CA GLU A 78 -1.69 -10.69 -28.52
C GLU A 78 -2.62 -10.48 -27.31
N MET A 79 -3.14 -9.26 -27.08
CA MET A 79 -4.00 -8.87 -25.96
C MET A 79 -5.38 -8.30 -26.44
N PRO A 80 -6.21 -9.08 -27.16
CA PRO A 80 -7.52 -8.63 -27.64
C PRO A 80 -8.50 -8.25 -26.52
N ASP A 81 -9.13 -7.09 -26.67
CA ASP A 81 -10.09 -6.51 -25.72
C ASP A 81 -11.41 -7.28 -25.66
N LEU A 82 -11.82 -7.59 -24.42
CA LEU A 82 -13.09 -8.24 -24.11
C LEU A 82 -14.26 -7.25 -24.30
N ASN A 83 -15.35 -7.75 -24.87
CA ASN A 83 -16.58 -6.99 -25.07
C ASN A 83 -17.48 -7.09 -23.82
N TRP A 84 -17.29 -6.16 -22.88
CA TRP A 84 -18.08 -6.11 -21.63
C TRP A 84 -19.56 -5.80 -21.85
N GLU A 85 -19.97 -5.28 -23.01
CA GLU A 85 -21.39 -5.12 -23.33
C GLU A 85 -22.12 -6.48 -23.42
N ASN A 86 -21.40 -7.58 -23.70
CA ASN A 86 -21.93 -8.95 -23.73
C ASN A 86 -22.07 -9.52 -22.30
N GLU A 87 -23.31 -9.78 -21.88
CA GLU A 87 -23.63 -10.25 -20.52
C GLU A 87 -23.07 -11.65 -20.20
N GLU A 88 -23.08 -12.58 -21.17
CA GLU A 88 -22.50 -13.92 -20.98
C GLU A 88 -20.97 -13.87 -20.86
N CYS A 89 -20.32 -12.93 -21.56
CA CYS A 89 -18.91 -12.64 -21.37
C CYS A 89 -18.65 -12.13 -19.94
N ARG A 90 -19.43 -11.15 -19.43
CA ARG A 90 -19.30 -10.68 -18.03
C ARG A 90 -19.52 -11.79 -17.01
N LYS A 91 -20.54 -12.64 -17.18
CA LYS A 91 -20.78 -13.83 -16.33
C LYS A 91 -19.58 -14.78 -16.31
N ALA A 92 -19.01 -15.08 -17.48
CA ALA A 92 -17.83 -15.95 -17.61
C ALA A 92 -16.57 -15.34 -16.98
N ILE A 93 -16.37 -14.03 -17.11
CA ILE A 93 -15.31 -13.28 -16.39
C ILE A 93 -15.50 -13.41 -14.88
N PHE A 94 -16.72 -13.18 -14.37
CA PHE A 94 -17.02 -13.25 -12.94
C PHE A 94 -16.84 -14.66 -12.38
N GLU A 95 -17.17 -15.71 -13.13
CA GLU A 95 -16.93 -17.10 -12.69
C GLU A 95 -15.44 -17.48 -12.73
N SER A 96 -14.80 -17.28 -13.89
CA SER A 96 -13.43 -17.74 -14.17
C SER A 96 -12.36 -16.90 -13.45
N ALA A 97 -12.41 -15.58 -13.62
CA ALA A 97 -11.36 -14.68 -13.14
C ALA A 97 -11.57 -14.21 -11.69
N MET A 98 -12.82 -14.17 -11.20
CA MET A 98 -13.12 -13.69 -9.85
C MET A 98 -13.48 -14.81 -8.88
N GLN A 99 -14.64 -15.46 -9.08
CA GLN A 99 -15.17 -16.44 -8.13
C GLN A 99 -14.25 -17.65 -7.94
N THR A 100 -13.60 -18.15 -9.00
CA THR A 100 -12.71 -19.32 -8.90
C THR A 100 -11.52 -19.08 -7.98
N TRP A 101 -11.03 -17.84 -7.86
CA TRP A 101 -9.95 -17.47 -6.95
C TRP A 101 -10.46 -17.08 -5.56
N LEU A 102 -11.60 -16.38 -5.46
CA LEU A 102 -12.24 -16.09 -4.17
C LEU A 102 -12.65 -17.38 -3.43
N LYS A 103 -13.16 -18.38 -4.15
CA LYS A 103 -13.43 -19.75 -3.63
C LYS A 103 -12.16 -20.50 -3.19
N LYS A 104 -10.96 -20.07 -3.59
CA LYS A 104 -9.66 -20.58 -3.12
C LYS A 104 -9.12 -19.80 -1.91
N GLY A 105 -9.84 -18.78 -1.42
CA GLY A 105 -9.49 -18.06 -0.20
C GLY A 105 -8.53 -16.89 -0.38
N ILE A 106 -8.53 -16.21 -1.54
CA ILE A 106 -7.83 -14.92 -1.67
C ILE A 106 -8.67 -13.77 -1.11
N ASP A 107 -8.01 -12.80 -0.50
CA ASP A 107 -8.63 -11.69 0.24
C ASP A 107 -9.11 -10.53 -0.66
N GLY A 108 -8.85 -10.58 -1.97
CA GLY A 108 -9.12 -9.46 -2.87
C GLY A 108 -8.24 -9.39 -4.12
N PHE A 109 -8.38 -8.30 -4.87
CA PHE A 109 -7.71 -8.09 -6.16
C PHE A 109 -7.08 -6.70 -6.31
N ARG A 110 -5.87 -6.65 -6.86
CA ARG A 110 -5.44 -5.51 -7.69
C ARG A 110 -6.17 -5.65 -9.01
N VAL A 111 -6.87 -4.61 -9.46
CA VAL A 111 -7.73 -4.68 -10.63
C VAL A 111 -7.09 -3.87 -11.76
N ASP A 112 -6.64 -4.57 -12.80
CA ASP A 112 -5.97 -3.99 -13.95
C ASP A 112 -6.93 -3.12 -14.77
N THR A 113 -6.41 -1.98 -15.22
CA THR A 113 -7.03 -1.08 -16.20
C THR A 113 -8.54 -0.87 -16.01
N VAL A 114 -8.97 -0.65 -14.75
CA VAL A 114 -10.34 -0.92 -14.29
C VAL A 114 -11.41 -0.06 -14.97
N ASN A 115 -11.03 1.09 -15.53
CA ASN A 115 -11.92 2.02 -16.21
C ASN A 115 -11.98 1.84 -17.73
N LEU A 116 -11.28 0.86 -18.33
CA LEU A 116 -11.27 0.61 -19.78
C LEU A 116 -12.41 -0.31 -20.27
N TYR A 117 -13.23 -0.88 -19.37
CA TYR A 117 -14.13 -1.99 -19.70
C TYR A 117 -15.30 -1.56 -20.60
N SER A 118 -15.97 -0.45 -20.29
CA SER A 118 -17.05 0.11 -21.11
C SER A 118 -16.46 0.95 -22.24
N LYS A 119 -16.56 0.47 -23.48
CA LYS A 119 -16.18 1.24 -24.67
C LYS A 119 -17.38 2.08 -25.15
N ARG A 120 -17.13 3.26 -25.72
CA ARG A 120 -18.18 4.08 -26.34
C ARG A 120 -18.79 3.31 -27.53
N PRO A 121 -20.12 3.10 -27.63
CA PRO A 121 -20.72 2.22 -28.66
C PRO A 121 -20.37 2.57 -30.10
N SER A 122 -20.19 3.87 -30.40
CA SER A 122 -19.80 4.39 -31.71
C SER A 122 -18.32 4.24 -32.05
N LEU A 123 -17.46 3.93 -31.07
CA LEU A 123 -15.99 3.82 -31.20
C LEU A 123 -15.38 4.96 -32.04
N PRO A 124 -15.64 6.25 -31.71
CA PRO A 124 -15.32 7.38 -32.57
C PRO A 124 -13.81 7.53 -32.80
N ASP A 125 -13.42 8.11 -33.93
CA ASP A 125 -12.04 8.58 -34.11
C ASP A 125 -11.67 9.58 -32.99
N ALA A 126 -10.47 9.40 -32.44
CA ALA A 126 -9.85 10.31 -31.49
C ALA A 126 -9.48 11.65 -32.17
N PRO A 127 -9.42 12.77 -31.42
CA PRO A 127 -8.95 14.05 -31.93
C PRO A 127 -7.54 13.94 -32.54
N ILE A 128 -7.28 14.72 -33.61
CA ILE A 128 -5.94 14.80 -34.20
C ILE A 128 -5.09 15.72 -33.33
N ILE A 129 -4.25 15.12 -32.48
CA ILE A 129 -3.29 15.78 -31.59
C ILE A 129 -1.87 15.78 -32.18
N ASP A 130 -1.55 14.78 -33.00
CA ASP A 130 -0.30 14.67 -33.76
C ASP A 130 -0.60 14.56 -35.28
N PRO A 131 -0.51 15.67 -36.04
CA PRO A 131 -0.74 15.66 -37.48
C PRO A 131 0.27 14.85 -38.30
N ALA A 132 1.36 14.35 -37.71
CA ALA A 132 2.34 13.49 -38.38
C ALA A 132 2.07 11.98 -38.19
N SER A 133 1.05 11.60 -37.41
CA SER A 133 0.68 10.21 -37.15
C SER A 133 -0.72 9.85 -37.67
N ASP A 134 -0.83 8.73 -38.38
CA ASP A 134 -2.13 8.14 -38.74
C ASP A 134 -2.94 7.70 -37.51
N TYR A 135 -2.28 7.48 -36.37
CA TYR A 135 -2.86 6.95 -35.15
C TYR A 135 -2.71 7.91 -33.96
N GLN A 136 -3.84 8.23 -33.32
CA GLN A 136 -3.95 9.24 -32.28
C GLN A 136 -4.12 8.58 -30.91
N PHE A 137 -3.36 9.07 -29.91
CA PHE A 137 -3.40 8.55 -28.54
C PHE A 137 -4.22 9.47 -27.63
N ASP A 138 -5.52 9.19 -27.55
CA ASP A 138 -6.42 9.81 -26.58
C ASP A 138 -7.11 8.72 -25.74
N PRO A 139 -6.64 8.44 -24.52
CA PRO A 139 -7.25 7.43 -23.66
C PRO A 139 -8.67 7.82 -23.19
N THR A 140 -9.10 9.09 -23.29
CA THR A 140 -10.47 9.49 -22.93
C THR A 140 -11.53 8.94 -23.89
N MET A 141 -11.13 8.40 -25.04
CA MET A 141 -12.02 7.70 -25.97
C MET A 141 -12.54 6.36 -25.41
N TYR A 142 -11.76 5.69 -24.55
CA TYR A 142 -12.09 4.35 -24.02
C TYR A 142 -12.05 4.25 -22.48
N CYS A 143 -11.31 5.11 -21.78
CA CYS A 143 -11.36 5.20 -20.31
C CYS A 143 -12.66 5.88 -19.85
N ASN A 144 -13.20 5.42 -18.71
CA ASN A 144 -14.36 6.00 -18.02
C ASN A 144 -15.63 6.03 -18.92
N GLY A 145 -15.86 4.97 -19.69
CA GLY A 145 -17.01 4.87 -20.60
C GLY A 145 -18.37 4.75 -19.90
N PRO A 146 -19.47 4.84 -20.68
CA PRO A 146 -20.81 5.16 -20.16
C PRO A 146 -21.40 4.16 -19.16
N ARG A 147 -20.97 2.89 -19.19
CA ARG A 147 -21.46 1.82 -18.30
C ARG A 147 -20.42 1.40 -17.25
N ILE A 148 -19.33 2.15 -17.06
CA ILE A 148 -18.21 1.68 -16.24
C ILE A 148 -18.59 1.42 -14.78
N HIS A 149 -19.40 2.31 -14.19
CA HIS A 149 -19.90 2.16 -12.82
C HIS A 149 -20.98 1.06 -12.67
N GLU A 150 -21.68 0.72 -13.76
CA GLU A 150 -22.62 -0.41 -13.80
C GLU A 150 -21.83 -1.73 -13.72
N PHE A 151 -20.83 -1.90 -14.60
CA PHE A 151 -19.99 -3.10 -14.65
C PHE A 151 -19.19 -3.34 -13.36
N ILE A 152 -18.66 -2.28 -12.74
CA ILE A 152 -17.96 -2.40 -11.45
C ILE A 152 -18.96 -2.64 -10.30
N GLY A 153 -20.20 -2.17 -10.42
CA GLY A 153 -21.29 -2.54 -9.52
C GLY A 153 -21.63 -4.04 -9.59
N GLU A 154 -21.71 -4.62 -10.79
CA GLU A 154 -21.86 -6.07 -10.99
C GLU A 154 -20.66 -6.86 -10.41
N MET A 155 -19.43 -6.38 -10.62
CA MET A 155 -18.23 -6.98 -10.02
C MET A 155 -18.31 -6.96 -8.48
N ASN A 156 -18.69 -5.84 -7.87
CA ASN A 156 -18.81 -5.77 -6.41
C ASN A 156 -19.97 -6.61 -5.86
N ALA A 157 -21.04 -6.82 -6.63
CA ALA A 157 -22.08 -7.78 -6.28
C ALA A 157 -21.56 -9.23 -6.21
N VAL A 158 -20.34 -9.51 -6.68
CA VAL A 158 -19.57 -10.75 -6.41
C VAL A 158 -18.59 -10.56 -5.24
N LEU A 159 -17.74 -9.52 -5.28
CA LEU A 159 -16.64 -9.29 -4.32
C LEU A 159 -17.12 -9.18 -2.87
N SER A 160 -18.21 -8.42 -2.64
CA SER A 160 -18.80 -8.20 -1.33
C SER A 160 -19.20 -9.49 -0.59
N ARG A 161 -19.50 -10.57 -1.32
CA ARG A 161 -19.85 -11.89 -0.73
C ARG A 161 -18.67 -12.57 -0.02
N TYR A 162 -17.45 -12.12 -0.29
CA TYR A 162 -16.20 -12.66 0.25
C TYR A 162 -15.44 -11.63 1.12
N ASN A 163 -16.05 -10.47 1.41
CA ASN A 163 -15.38 -9.33 2.06
C ASN A 163 -14.06 -8.91 1.37
N ALA A 164 -14.05 -8.99 0.03
CA ALA A 164 -12.82 -8.85 -0.76
C ALA A 164 -12.39 -7.40 -0.97
N ILE A 165 -11.12 -7.08 -0.68
CA ILE A 165 -10.52 -5.76 -0.95
C ILE A 165 -10.26 -5.57 -2.45
N THR A 166 -10.38 -4.34 -2.96
CA THR A 166 -9.99 -4.01 -4.34
C THR A 166 -9.14 -2.73 -4.45
N VAL A 167 -8.07 -2.82 -5.25
CA VAL A 167 -7.20 -1.70 -5.60
C VAL A 167 -7.20 -1.55 -7.11
N GLY A 168 -7.98 -0.62 -7.66
CA GLY A 168 -8.09 -0.42 -9.10
C GLY A 168 -6.96 0.41 -9.69
N GLU A 169 -6.50 0.05 -10.88
CA GLU A 169 -5.63 0.88 -11.70
C GLU A 169 -6.48 1.80 -12.57
N LEU A 170 -6.31 3.12 -12.43
CA LEU A 170 -7.27 4.12 -12.95
C LEU A 170 -6.61 5.20 -13.84
N PRO A 171 -6.01 4.82 -14.99
CA PRO A 171 -5.36 5.77 -15.90
C PRO A 171 -6.33 6.82 -16.46
N ALA A 172 -5.80 7.95 -16.92
CA ALA A 172 -6.55 9.03 -17.60
C ALA A 172 -7.79 9.54 -16.82
N THR A 173 -7.73 9.55 -15.47
CA THR A 173 -8.82 10.04 -14.60
C THR A 173 -8.36 11.18 -13.69
N PRO A 174 -7.91 12.32 -14.24
CA PRO A 174 -7.31 13.42 -13.47
C PRO A 174 -8.34 14.28 -12.70
N ASP A 175 -9.60 13.87 -12.61
CA ASP A 175 -10.67 14.59 -11.92
C ASP A 175 -11.01 13.87 -10.61
N PRO A 176 -10.68 14.44 -9.43
CA PRO A 176 -10.94 13.80 -8.14
C PRO A 176 -12.43 13.48 -7.90
N SER A 177 -13.35 14.24 -8.50
CA SER A 177 -14.78 13.96 -8.36
C SER A 177 -15.17 12.64 -9.04
N LYS A 178 -14.56 12.35 -10.20
CA LYS A 178 -14.72 11.07 -10.92
C LYS A 178 -14.00 9.93 -10.21
N VAL A 179 -12.83 10.18 -9.62
CA VAL A 179 -12.15 9.17 -8.78
C VAL A 179 -13.05 8.74 -7.60
N LEU A 180 -13.71 9.69 -6.94
CA LEU A 180 -14.69 9.41 -5.88
C LEU A 180 -15.90 8.59 -6.35
N GLU A 181 -16.25 8.62 -7.64
CA GLU A 181 -17.32 7.77 -8.18
C GLU A 181 -16.96 6.27 -8.13
N PHE A 182 -15.67 5.92 -8.12
CA PHE A 182 -15.17 4.55 -7.99
C PHE A 182 -14.94 4.11 -6.53
N VAL A 183 -14.41 4.99 -5.67
CA VAL A 183 -13.87 4.61 -4.35
C VAL A 183 -14.74 4.92 -3.13
N ARG A 184 -15.87 5.64 -3.28
CA ARG A 184 -16.78 5.90 -2.15
C ARG A 184 -17.47 4.62 -1.67
N ALA A 185 -17.37 4.33 -0.37
CA ALA A 185 -17.97 3.15 0.25
C ALA A 185 -19.50 3.05 0.01
N SER A 186 -20.20 4.18 0.06
CA SER A 186 -21.63 4.33 -0.25
C SER A 186 -21.99 3.90 -1.67
N ARG A 187 -21.06 4.08 -2.64
CA ARG A 187 -21.23 3.69 -4.05
C ARG A 187 -20.85 2.24 -4.34
N LYS A 188 -20.31 1.50 -3.36
CA LYS A 188 -20.12 0.04 -3.38
C LYS A 188 -19.49 -0.46 -4.70
N GLN A 189 -18.33 0.07 -5.06
CA GLN A 189 -17.58 -0.30 -6.25
C GLN A 189 -16.19 -0.84 -5.89
N LEU A 190 -15.17 0.03 -5.80
CA LEU A 190 -13.80 -0.34 -5.43
C LEU A 190 -13.49 0.09 -4.00
N SER A 191 -12.56 -0.59 -3.33
CA SER A 191 -12.09 -0.15 -2.00
C SER A 191 -11.18 1.07 -2.12
N MET A 192 -10.32 1.13 -3.14
CA MET A 192 -9.41 2.24 -3.44
C MET A 192 -8.85 2.12 -4.87
N VAL A 193 -8.09 3.12 -5.33
CA VAL A 193 -7.39 3.09 -6.63
C VAL A 193 -5.96 3.61 -6.53
N PHE A 194 -5.09 3.12 -7.41
CA PHE A 194 -3.76 3.67 -7.64
C PHE A 194 -3.86 5.07 -8.23
N GLN A 195 -3.04 5.97 -7.70
CA GLN A 195 -2.88 7.32 -8.25
C GLN A 195 -1.98 7.33 -9.48
N PHE A 196 -2.53 7.72 -10.63
CA PHE A 196 -1.74 7.92 -11.85
C PHE A 196 -1.05 9.29 -11.88
N ASP A 197 -1.64 10.34 -11.29
CA ASP A 197 -1.10 11.70 -11.33
C ASP A 197 0.35 11.85 -10.84
N ILE A 198 0.83 11.06 -9.87
CA ILE A 198 2.24 11.12 -9.40
C ILE A 198 3.15 10.42 -10.41
N VAL A 199 2.69 9.31 -10.96
CA VAL A 199 3.53 8.39 -11.73
C VAL A 199 3.50 8.69 -13.24
N GLU A 200 2.72 9.70 -13.64
CA GLU A 200 2.69 10.34 -14.95
C GLU A 200 3.29 11.77 -14.95
N LEU A 201 3.75 12.31 -13.81
CA LEU A 201 4.29 13.68 -13.68
C LEU A 201 5.35 14.07 -14.72
N ASP A 202 6.25 13.13 -15.01
CA ASP A 202 7.35 13.30 -15.94
C ASP A 202 6.98 12.95 -17.38
N SER A 203 5.84 12.30 -17.59
CA SER A 203 5.48 11.58 -18.80
C SER A 203 4.72 12.50 -19.77
N ASN A 204 5.25 12.69 -20.98
CA ASN A 204 4.54 13.44 -22.02
C ASN A 204 3.33 12.63 -22.54
N VAL A 205 2.19 13.30 -22.71
CA VAL A 205 0.92 12.73 -23.18
C VAL A 205 1.03 12.13 -24.58
N SER A 206 1.84 12.71 -25.47
CA SER A 206 1.99 12.19 -26.85
C SER A 206 2.96 10.99 -26.93
N ASP A 207 4.00 10.96 -26.11
CA ASP A 207 4.92 9.83 -25.92
C ASP A 207 5.47 9.84 -24.48
N ARG A 208 5.18 8.79 -23.72
CA ARG A 208 5.63 8.60 -22.33
C ARG A 208 7.16 8.63 -22.16
N PHE A 209 7.94 8.48 -23.23
CA PHE A 209 9.41 8.50 -23.19
C PHE A 209 10.05 9.83 -23.66
N ASP A 210 9.28 10.76 -24.26
CA ASP A 210 9.76 12.12 -24.58
C ASP A 210 9.69 13.04 -23.34
N VAL A 211 10.62 12.81 -22.41
CA VAL A 211 10.58 13.42 -21.08
C VAL A 211 11.82 14.26 -20.78
N THR A 212 11.62 15.32 -20.01
CA THR A 212 12.69 16.22 -19.55
C THR A 212 13.36 15.66 -18.29
N PHE A 213 14.59 16.06 -17.96
CA PHE A 213 15.05 16.10 -16.57
C PHE A 213 15.63 17.49 -16.22
N PRO A 214 15.25 18.10 -15.08
CA PRO A 214 14.14 17.71 -14.20
C PRO A 214 12.78 17.86 -14.92
N SER A 215 11.99 16.80 -14.97
CA SER A 215 10.73 16.75 -15.74
C SER A 215 9.60 17.52 -15.09
N PHE A 216 9.69 17.63 -13.77
CA PHE A 216 8.72 18.21 -12.87
C PHE A 216 9.48 18.97 -11.77
N THR A 217 8.85 19.99 -11.19
CA THR A 217 9.34 20.66 -9.98
C THR A 217 8.95 19.88 -8.71
N LEU A 218 9.62 20.08 -7.57
CA LEU A 218 9.24 19.40 -6.32
C LEU A 218 7.80 19.78 -5.96
N SER A 219 7.54 21.08 -6.02
CA SER A 219 6.26 21.70 -6.33
C SER A 219 5.22 20.85 -7.09
N GLN A 220 5.50 20.41 -8.32
CA GLN A 220 4.58 19.54 -9.10
C GLN A 220 4.46 18.13 -8.53
N PHE A 221 5.53 17.56 -7.98
CA PHE A 221 5.48 16.26 -7.31
C PHE A 221 4.55 16.29 -6.10
N LYS A 222 4.71 17.29 -5.24
CA LYS A 222 3.73 17.68 -4.23
C LYS A 222 2.35 17.85 -4.91
N ALA A 223 2.25 18.59 -6.02
CA ALA A 223 0.96 18.88 -6.69
C ALA A 223 0.08 17.64 -6.96
N ALA A 224 0.68 16.55 -7.42
CA ALA A 224 0.01 15.26 -7.54
C ALA A 224 -0.28 14.62 -6.17
N VAL A 225 0.71 14.44 -5.30
CA VAL A 225 0.59 13.69 -4.05
C VAL A 225 -0.60 14.16 -3.18
N ALA A 226 -0.80 15.46 -2.99
CA ALA A 226 -1.94 15.97 -2.22
C ALA A 226 -3.28 15.57 -2.81
N LYS A 227 -3.46 15.78 -4.12
CA LYS A 227 -4.73 15.62 -4.85
C LYS A 227 -5.48 14.34 -4.47
N THR A 228 -4.78 13.23 -4.30
CA THR A 228 -5.39 11.92 -4.04
C THR A 228 -5.51 11.58 -2.55
N GLN A 229 -4.60 12.02 -1.67
CA GLN A 229 -4.89 11.91 -0.22
C GLN A 229 -5.85 13.02 0.27
N ARG A 230 -6.37 13.90 -0.60
CA ARG A 230 -7.54 14.76 -0.30
C ARG A 230 -8.88 14.04 -0.54
N LEU A 231 -8.90 12.87 -1.19
CA LEU A 231 -10.14 12.12 -1.45
C LEU A 231 -10.89 11.71 -0.15
N ILE A 232 -10.16 11.51 0.95
CA ILE A 232 -10.73 11.17 2.26
C ILE A 232 -11.31 12.40 3.00
N GLU A 233 -10.98 13.62 2.59
CA GLU A 233 -11.33 14.84 3.33
C GLU A 233 -12.83 15.16 3.13
N GLY A 234 -13.64 14.84 4.14
CA GLY A 234 -15.10 15.05 4.08
C GLY A 234 -15.84 14.06 3.18
N THR A 235 -15.25 12.90 2.87
CA THR A 235 -15.92 11.86 2.07
C THR A 235 -15.67 10.45 2.63
N ASP A 236 -16.49 9.51 2.17
CA ASP A 236 -16.41 8.07 2.46
C ASP A 236 -15.56 7.29 1.42
N GLY A 237 -14.69 7.99 0.69
CA GLY A 237 -13.70 7.40 -0.22
C GLY A 237 -12.40 6.98 0.48
N TRP A 238 -11.54 6.26 -0.25
CA TRP A 238 -10.20 5.88 0.24
C TRP A 238 -9.11 6.07 -0.84
N THR A 239 -7.85 6.00 -0.42
CA THR A 239 -6.67 6.40 -1.18
C THR A 239 -5.51 5.40 -1.06
N THR A 240 -4.55 5.42 -1.99
CA THR A 240 -3.31 4.61 -1.94
C THR A 240 -2.08 5.49 -1.80
N VAL A 241 -0.98 4.94 -1.30
CA VAL A 241 0.36 5.56 -1.42
C VAL A 241 1.33 4.54 -2.02
N PHE A 242 1.98 4.91 -3.12
CA PHE A 242 3.02 4.13 -3.80
C PHE A 242 3.83 5.04 -4.73
N LEU A 243 5.10 4.70 -4.98
CA LEU A 243 5.94 5.35 -6.00
C LEU A 243 6.62 4.35 -6.95
N GLU A 244 6.64 3.07 -6.61
CA GLU A 244 7.18 1.98 -7.44
C GLU A 244 6.10 0.94 -7.73
N SER A 245 6.15 0.37 -8.93
CA SER A 245 5.39 -0.81 -9.33
C SER A 245 6.21 -1.57 -10.38
N HIS A 246 5.70 -2.69 -10.91
CA HIS A 246 6.35 -3.40 -12.01
C HIS A 246 6.35 -2.63 -13.35
N ASP A 247 5.70 -1.45 -13.40
CA ASP A 247 5.54 -0.61 -14.59
C ASP A 247 6.12 0.82 -14.44
N LEU A 248 6.86 1.05 -13.35
CA LEU A 248 7.51 2.31 -13.01
C LEU A 248 9.01 2.08 -12.75
N ALA A 249 9.82 3.13 -12.88
CA ALA A 249 11.22 3.06 -12.47
C ALA A 249 11.38 3.26 -10.95
N ARG A 250 12.60 3.04 -10.44
CA ARG A 250 12.91 3.13 -9.00
C ARG A 250 12.74 4.57 -8.49
N SER A 251 12.05 4.72 -7.36
CA SER A 251 11.66 6.01 -6.82
C SER A 251 12.86 6.87 -6.41
N VAL A 252 13.97 6.23 -6.02
CA VAL A 252 15.22 6.92 -5.62
C VAL A 252 15.94 7.57 -6.81
N SER A 253 15.95 6.91 -7.98
CA SER A 253 16.54 7.43 -9.23
C SER A 253 15.61 8.37 -10.00
N ARG A 254 14.33 8.44 -9.60
CA ARG A 254 13.26 9.18 -10.28
C ARG A 254 12.82 10.44 -9.54
N PHE A 255 12.77 10.39 -8.19
CA PHE A 255 12.23 11.46 -7.34
C PHE A 255 13.24 11.97 -6.29
N ALA A 256 14.50 11.52 -6.34
CA ALA A 256 15.58 11.91 -5.44
C ALA A 256 16.96 11.72 -6.13
N SER A 257 18.04 11.52 -5.37
CA SER A 257 19.38 11.25 -5.90
C SER A 257 19.82 9.80 -5.61
N ASP A 258 20.24 9.05 -6.62
CA ASP A 258 20.78 7.69 -6.49
C ASP A 258 22.33 7.62 -6.51
N ASP A 259 23.00 8.77 -6.49
CA ASP A 259 24.46 8.89 -6.33
C ASP A 259 24.91 8.16 -5.05
N SER A 260 25.99 7.38 -5.18
CA SER A 260 26.74 6.71 -4.11
C SER A 260 26.71 7.39 -2.72
N LYS A 261 26.99 8.70 -2.63
CA LYS A 261 27.05 9.47 -1.37
C LYS A 261 25.70 9.88 -0.78
N HIS A 262 24.62 9.81 -1.56
CA HIS A 262 23.31 10.38 -1.22
C HIS A 262 22.17 9.35 -1.23
N ARG A 263 22.28 8.29 -2.05
CA ARG A 263 21.26 7.26 -2.29
C ARG A 263 20.60 6.70 -1.04
N GLU A 264 21.35 6.52 0.04
CA GLU A 264 20.80 6.00 1.30
C GLU A 264 19.90 7.01 2.01
N HIS A 265 20.34 8.27 2.13
CA HIS A 265 19.55 9.36 2.68
C HIS A 265 18.34 9.65 1.78
N SER A 266 18.51 9.66 0.46
CA SER A 266 17.41 9.70 -0.53
C SER A 266 16.39 8.59 -0.31
N ALA A 267 16.83 7.33 -0.14
CA ALA A 267 15.93 6.20 0.06
C ALA A 267 15.18 6.28 1.41
N LYS A 268 15.85 6.73 2.47
CA LYS A 268 15.24 6.99 3.79
C LYS A 268 14.23 8.15 3.72
N MET A 269 14.55 9.23 3.00
CA MET A 269 13.67 10.38 2.78
C MET A 269 12.44 10.00 1.96
N VAL A 270 12.61 9.29 0.84
CA VAL A 270 11.50 8.81 -0.01
C VAL A 270 10.65 7.76 0.71
N ALA A 271 11.21 6.99 1.65
CA ALA A 271 10.45 6.13 2.55
C ALA A 271 9.63 6.92 3.59
N LEU A 272 10.22 7.95 4.18
CA LEU A 272 9.54 8.83 5.14
C LEU A 272 8.42 9.63 4.47
N MET A 273 8.62 10.11 3.23
CA MET A 273 7.59 10.75 2.41
C MET A 273 6.52 9.76 1.92
N GLN A 274 6.86 8.51 1.58
CA GLN A 274 5.81 7.49 1.36
C GLN A 274 5.02 7.12 2.63
N SER A 275 5.34 7.70 3.80
CA SER A 275 4.46 7.67 4.95
C SER A 275 3.43 8.82 4.98
N ILE A 276 3.67 10.00 4.36
CA ILE A 276 2.82 11.22 4.41
C ILE A 276 3.01 12.23 3.21
N LYS A 277 1.94 12.95 2.82
CA LYS A 277 1.67 13.70 1.55
C LYS A 277 1.88 15.25 1.59
N GLU A 278 2.01 15.99 0.46
CA GLU A 278 1.89 17.49 0.33
C GLU A 278 1.39 18.05 -1.05
N LYS A 279 1.29 19.40 -1.29
CA LYS A 279 1.11 20.22 -2.56
C LYS A 279 2.09 21.45 -2.59
N HIS A 280 2.47 22.26 -3.62
CA HIS A 280 2.21 22.57 -5.08
C HIS A 280 3.43 23.45 -5.60
N GLY A 281 3.81 23.89 -6.84
CA GLY A 281 3.59 23.77 -8.33
C GLY A 281 4.37 24.93 -9.07
N ASP A 282 5.00 25.01 -10.28
CA ASP A 282 5.29 24.33 -11.60
C ASP A 282 6.45 25.18 -12.30
N ASP A 283 7.28 24.99 -13.38
CA ASP A 283 7.59 24.15 -14.60
C ASP A 283 9.17 24.21 -14.89
N ALA A 284 9.94 24.28 -16.04
CA ALA A 284 9.82 24.49 -17.51
C ALA A 284 11.10 24.21 -18.40
N LEU A 285 10.89 24.04 -19.74
CA LEU A 285 11.74 24.13 -20.99
C LEU A 285 13.00 23.24 -21.33
N ARG A 286 13.41 23.27 -22.63
CA ARG A 286 14.00 22.21 -23.51
C ARG A 286 15.34 22.61 -24.20
N LEU A 287 16.19 21.71 -24.74
CA LEU A 287 16.06 20.28 -25.16
C LEU A 287 17.42 19.51 -25.23
N ASP A 288 17.51 18.25 -24.75
CA ASP A 288 18.51 17.19 -25.11
C ASP A 288 18.10 15.78 -24.55
N LYS A 289 16.88 15.32 -24.83
CA LYS A 289 16.07 14.66 -23.76
C LYS A 289 15.76 13.15 -23.87
N ALA A 290 15.61 12.59 -25.07
CA ALA A 290 15.04 11.24 -25.23
C ALA A 290 15.86 10.10 -24.60
N PHE A 291 17.20 10.18 -24.61
CA PHE A 291 18.05 9.13 -24.01
C PHE A 291 17.97 9.11 -22.49
N THR A 292 17.93 10.29 -21.85
CA THR A 292 17.74 10.45 -20.41
C THR A 292 16.37 9.90 -19.98
N GLY A 293 15.34 10.09 -20.82
CA GLY A 293 14.01 9.51 -20.64
C GLY A 293 14.00 8.01 -20.38
N LEU A 294 14.68 7.24 -21.24
CA LEU A 294 14.79 5.79 -21.06
C LEU A 294 15.60 5.43 -19.80
N GLN A 295 16.69 6.14 -19.50
CA GLN A 295 17.54 5.87 -18.34
C GLN A 295 16.88 6.15 -16.98
N HIS A 296 15.87 7.03 -16.92
CA HIS A 296 15.15 7.29 -15.68
C HIS A 296 13.77 6.62 -15.60
N LEU A 297 13.07 6.35 -16.72
CA LEU A 297 11.67 5.89 -16.69
C LEU A 297 11.41 4.44 -17.13
N ALA A 298 12.41 3.72 -17.67
CA ALA A 298 12.17 2.36 -18.17
C ALA A 298 11.65 1.41 -17.07
N ARG A 299 10.55 0.71 -17.41
CA ARG A 299 9.87 -0.27 -16.53
C ARG A 299 10.80 -1.36 -16.01
N ASP A 300 11.82 -1.70 -16.80
CA ASP A 300 12.77 -2.76 -16.50
C ASP A 300 13.66 -2.45 -15.28
N HIS A 301 13.81 -1.18 -14.88
CA HIS A 301 14.46 -0.80 -13.62
C HIS A 301 13.76 -1.39 -12.37
N ALA A 302 12.45 -1.66 -12.45
CA ALA A 302 11.71 -2.37 -11.41
C ALA A 302 11.73 -3.90 -11.54
N ARG A 303 12.10 -4.43 -12.70
CA ARG A 303 11.94 -5.86 -13.07
C ARG A 303 13.23 -6.69 -12.99
N ILE A 304 14.39 -6.03 -12.86
CA ILE A 304 15.68 -6.68 -12.59
C ILE A 304 15.61 -7.68 -11.41
N PRO A 305 16.35 -8.81 -11.46
CA PRO A 305 16.46 -9.78 -10.37
C PRO A 305 16.69 -9.18 -8.99
N MET A 306 15.93 -9.66 -8.01
CA MET A 306 16.05 -9.28 -6.59
C MET A 306 17.40 -9.70 -6.02
N ALA A 307 18.11 -8.75 -5.39
CA ALA A 307 19.41 -8.99 -4.77
C ALA A 307 19.26 -9.48 -3.32
N TRP A 308 19.34 -10.79 -3.12
CA TRP A 308 19.31 -11.43 -1.80
C TRP A 308 20.69 -11.47 -1.13
N ASP A 309 21.73 -11.83 -1.89
CA ASP A 309 23.11 -12.00 -1.41
C ASP A 309 24.13 -11.49 -2.45
N GLY A 310 24.91 -10.48 -2.10
CA GLY A 310 25.94 -9.89 -2.96
C GLY A 310 27.18 -10.75 -3.24
N ASP A 311 27.44 -11.78 -2.43
CA ASP A 311 28.52 -12.75 -2.65
C ASP A 311 28.11 -13.83 -3.67
N SER A 312 26.80 -14.08 -3.79
CA SER A 312 26.23 -15.15 -4.60
C SER A 312 26.10 -14.78 -6.09
N ARG A 313 26.23 -15.77 -6.98
CA ARG A 313 26.02 -15.56 -8.42
C ARG A 313 24.61 -15.01 -8.65
N PHE A 314 24.51 -14.03 -9.55
CA PHE A 314 23.28 -13.28 -9.83
C PHE A 314 22.62 -12.60 -8.62
N GLY A 315 23.38 -12.28 -7.57
CA GLY A 315 22.83 -11.66 -6.36
C GLY A 315 22.00 -12.62 -5.51
N GLY A 316 22.14 -13.95 -5.69
CA GLY A 316 21.33 -14.95 -4.98
C GLY A 316 19.87 -15.05 -5.46
N PHE A 317 19.52 -14.50 -6.62
CA PHE A 317 18.17 -14.63 -7.19
C PHE A 317 17.83 -16.04 -7.70
N SER A 318 18.85 -16.82 -8.08
CA SER A 318 18.71 -18.11 -8.75
C SER A 318 19.52 -19.15 -7.99
N ASP A 319 18.83 -20.03 -7.26
CA ASP A 319 19.46 -21.13 -6.53
C ASP A 319 19.76 -22.32 -7.45
N PRO A 320 20.81 -23.11 -7.15
CA PRO A 320 21.23 -24.24 -7.96
C PRO A 320 20.30 -25.46 -7.81
N ALA A 321 19.13 -25.43 -8.49
CA ALA A 321 18.10 -26.47 -8.42
C ALA A 321 18.60 -27.91 -8.69
N ASN A 322 19.71 -28.07 -9.41
CA ASN A 322 20.45 -29.33 -9.57
C ASN A 322 21.98 -29.08 -9.60
N GLY A 323 22.51 -28.27 -8.67
CA GLY A 323 23.93 -27.88 -8.64
C GLY A 323 24.32 -26.80 -9.68
N ASN A 324 23.62 -26.74 -10.81
CA ASN A 324 23.76 -25.68 -11.81
C ASN A 324 22.91 -24.45 -11.46
N ILE A 325 23.54 -23.28 -11.35
CA ILE A 325 22.86 -21.99 -11.20
C ILE A 325 22.38 -21.51 -12.59
N THR A 326 21.07 -21.46 -12.79
CA THR A 326 20.45 -20.96 -14.03
C THR A 326 20.63 -19.45 -14.16
N GLU A 327 20.89 -18.95 -15.38
CA GLU A 327 20.94 -17.51 -15.64
C GLU A 327 19.52 -16.91 -15.63
N PRO A 328 19.25 -15.82 -14.87
CA PRO A 328 17.95 -15.18 -14.87
C PRO A 328 17.61 -14.57 -16.23
N TRP A 329 16.31 -14.45 -16.52
CA TRP A 329 15.77 -13.90 -17.77
C TRP A 329 16.17 -12.43 -18.06
N MET A 330 16.69 -11.71 -17.06
CA MET A 330 17.21 -10.36 -17.15
C MET A 330 18.46 -10.24 -16.26
N LYS A 331 19.42 -9.38 -16.60
CA LYS A 331 20.63 -9.18 -15.79
C LYS A 331 20.29 -8.52 -14.44
N PRO A 332 20.86 -8.99 -13.31
CA PRO A 332 20.75 -8.31 -12.02
C PRO A 332 21.35 -6.90 -12.04
N HIS A 333 20.98 -6.07 -11.07
CA HIS A 333 21.52 -4.72 -10.93
C HIS A 333 23.05 -4.74 -10.75
N PRO A 334 23.83 -3.84 -11.38
CA PRO A 334 25.28 -3.76 -11.17
C PRO A 334 25.68 -3.58 -9.71
N LEU A 335 24.85 -2.91 -8.90
CA LEU A 335 25.08 -2.70 -7.47
C LEU A 335 24.61 -3.85 -6.57
N ALA A 336 24.12 -4.98 -7.10
CA ALA A 336 23.61 -6.10 -6.28
C ALA A 336 24.64 -6.66 -5.28
N LYS A 337 25.95 -6.52 -5.57
CA LYS A 337 27.03 -6.85 -4.63
C LYS A 337 27.02 -6.02 -3.35
N LEU A 338 26.58 -4.76 -3.43
CA LEU A 338 26.57 -3.80 -2.33
C LEU A 338 25.17 -3.72 -1.69
N ILE A 339 24.14 -3.59 -2.52
CA ILE A 339 22.75 -3.43 -2.13
C ILE A 339 22.05 -4.78 -2.26
N ASN A 340 21.92 -5.51 -1.15
CA ASN A 340 21.25 -6.79 -1.07
C ASN A 340 20.66 -7.04 0.32
N VAL A 341 19.74 -7.99 0.44
CA VAL A 341 19.07 -8.31 1.71
C VAL A 341 20.06 -8.75 2.80
N LYS A 342 21.06 -9.56 2.46
CA LYS A 342 22.07 -10.06 3.41
C LYS A 342 22.93 -8.97 4.04
N SER A 343 23.29 -7.90 3.29
CA SER A 343 23.95 -6.72 3.86
C SER A 343 22.97 -5.87 4.68
N GLN A 344 21.81 -5.54 4.11
CA GLN A 344 20.82 -4.63 4.70
C GLN A 344 20.18 -5.15 6.00
N VAL A 345 19.90 -6.45 6.14
CA VAL A 345 19.16 -7.00 7.29
C VAL A 345 19.96 -7.01 8.60
N LYS A 346 21.29 -7.01 8.52
CA LYS A 346 22.19 -7.02 9.69
C LYS A 346 22.65 -5.63 10.13
N ASP A 347 22.54 -4.65 9.25
CA ASP A 347 22.90 -3.27 9.47
C ASP A 347 21.71 -2.50 10.09
N PRO A 348 21.85 -1.92 11.30
CA PRO A 348 20.75 -1.21 11.96
C PRO A 348 20.39 0.13 11.32
N ASP A 349 21.33 0.75 10.59
CA ASP A 349 21.15 2.04 9.94
C ASP A 349 20.72 1.92 8.47
N SER A 350 20.71 0.70 7.93
CA SER A 350 20.30 0.37 6.57
C SER A 350 18.90 0.88 6.19
N VAL A 351 18.66 0.99 4.88
CA VAL A 351 17.34 1.34 4.32
C VAL A 351 16.28 0.31 4.72
N TYR A 352 16.63 -0.99 4.81
CA TYR A 352 15.75 -2.03 5.34
C TYR A 352 15.38 -1.79 6.81
N SER A 353 16.37 -1.50 7.66
CA SER A 353 16.16 -1.27 9.09
C SER A 353 15.41 0.04 9.36
N PHE A 354 15.61 1.06 8.53
CA PHE A 354 14.79 2.28 8.53
C PHE A 354 13.34 2.01 8.12
N TRP A 355 13.08 1.29 7.01
CA TRP A 355 11.71 0.89 6.63
C TRP A 355 11.03 0.07 7.71
N ARG A 356 11.76 -0.85 8.37
CA ARG A 356 11.25 -1.65 9.49
C ARG A 356 10.87 -0.78 10.70
N ARG A 357 11.65 0.26 11.01
CA ARG A 357 11.31 1.29 12.02
C ARG A 357 10.07 2.09 11.60
N ALA A 358 10.06 2.64 10.38
CA ALA A 358 8.99 3.49 9.86
C ALA A 358 7.63 2.77 9.74
N LEU A 359 7.60 1.52 9.26
CA LEU A 359 6.37 0.73 9.16
C LEU A 359 5.81 0.31 10.52
N ARG A 360 6.70 0.00 11.48
CA ARG A 360 6.30 -0.25 12.87
C ARG A 360 5.68 1.00 13.48
N PHE A 361 6.37 2.13 13.39
CA PHE A 361 5.89 3.42 13.87
C PHE A 361 4.54 3.82 13.22
N ARG A 362 4.40 3.67 11.90
CA ARG A 362 3.13 3.92 11.17
C ARG A 362 1.97 3.05 11.68
N LYS A 363 2.25 1.82 12.16
CA LYS A 363 1.25 0.92 12.73
C LYS A 363 0.91 1.26 14.19
N GLU A 364 1.92 1.56 15.00
CA GLU A 364 1.75 1.88 16.43
C GLU A 364 1.09 3.26 16.62
N ASN A 365 1.33 4.19 15.68
CA ASN A 365 0.71 5.51 15.62
C ASN A 365 -0.28 5.59 14.44
N SER A 366 -1.18 4.60 14.31
CA SER A 366 -2.13 4.52 13.18
C SER A 366 -2.98 5.77 13.03
N ASP A 367 -3.39 6.36 14.13
CA ASP A 367 -4.39 7.42 14.11
C ASP A 367 -3.76 8.71 13.59
N LEU A 368 -2.51 8.99 13.98
CA LEU A 368 -1.74 10.10 13.43
C LEU A 368 -1.16 9.80 12.03
N CYS A 369 -0.73 8.57 11.74
CA CYS A 369 -0.02 8.27 10.48
C CYS A 369 -0.94 7.85 9.32
N VAL A 370 -1.99 7.07 9.61
CA VAL A 370 -2.95 6.54 8.64
C VAL A 370 -4.19 7.43 8.56
N TYR A 371 -4.87 7.71 9.68
CA TYR A 371 -6.23 8.26 9.67
C TYR A 371 -6.33 9.80 9.79
N ALA A 372 -5.34 10.46 10.40
CA ALA A 372 -5.36 11.90 10.67
C ALA A 372 -5.37 12.76 9.39
N ASN A 373 -5.90 13.98 9.55
CA ASN A 373 -5.92 15.04 8.56
C ASN A 373 -4.50 15.57 8.26
N TYR A 374 -4.45 16.57 7.37
CA TYR A 374 -3.24 17.03 6.73
C TYR A 374 -3.24 18.55 6.48
N LYS A 375 -2.09 19.21 6.57
CA LYS A 375 -1.87 20.63 6.22
C LYS A 375 -0.44 20.87 5.68
N SER A 376 -0.31 21.43 4.48
CA SER A 376 0.97 21.95 3.96
C SER A 376 1.39 23.19 4.75
N LEU A 377 2.69 23.35 4.91
CA LEU A 377 3.33 24.55 5.45
C LEU A 377 4.38 24.95 4.41
N GLN A 378 4.46 26.23 4.04
CA GLN A 378 5.40 26.71 3.02
C GLN A 378 5.34 25.87 1.71
N PRO A 379 4.14 25.67 1.10
CA PRO A 379 3.97 24.73 -0.02
C PRO A 379 4.85 25.05 -1.23
N ASP A 380 5.06 26.35 -1.48
CA ASP A 380 5.79 26.92 -2.61
C ASP A 380 7.34 26.86 -2.46
N ASP A 381 7.85 26.19 -1.42
CA ASP A 381 9.27 25.91 -1.25
C ASP A 381 9.71 24.73 -2.16
N GLU A 382 10.70 24.96 -3.02
CA GLU A 382 11.30 23.94 -3.90
C GLU A 382 12.45 23.16 -3.24
N ASP A 383 13.01 23.68 -2.13
CA ASP A 383 14.11 23.08 -1.39
C ASP A 383 13.62 22.15 -0.27
N THR A 384 12.53 22.53 0.41
CA THR A 384 11.97 21.78 1.55
C THR A 384 10.49 21.43 1.41
N MET A 385 10.08 20.43 2.19
CA MET A 385 8.75 19.84 2.22
C MET A 385 8.36 19.78 3.70
N MET A 386 7.64 20.80 4.18
CA MET A 386 7.19 20.94 5.57
C MET A 386 5.66 20.78 5.70
N PHE A 387 5.20 19.94 6.63
CA PHE A 387 3.76 19.71 6.81
C PHE A 387 3.36 19.28 8.23
N ALA A 388 2.08 19.46 8.54
CA ALA A 388 1.44 18.97 9.75
C ALA A 388 0.40 17.86 9.46
N LYS A 389 0.33 16.86 10.34
CA LYS A 389 -0.81 15.95 10.49
C LYS A 389 -1.46 16.16 11.85
N TYR A 390 -2.80 16.10 11.90
CA TYR A 390 -3.58 16.36 13.11
C TYR A 390 -4.87 15.51 13.14
N THR A 391 -5.29 15.03 14.30
CA THR A 391 -6.54 14.26 14.43
C THR A 391 -7.76 15.19 14.44
N SER A 392 -8.95 14.66 14.15
CA SER A 392 -10.23 15.39 14.31
C SER A 392 -10.83 15.28 15.71
N GLN A 393 -10.27 14.42 16.57
CA GLN A 393 -10.76 14.18 17.93
C GLN A 393 -9.98 15.02 18.97
N HIS A 394 -8.69 15.26 18.72
CA HIS A 394 -7.80 16.04 19.57
C HIS A 394 -6.97 17.00 18.72
N ALA A 395 -7.35 18.28 18.72
CA ALA A 395 -6.71 19.31 17.90
C ALA A 395 -5.25 19.63 18.31
N GLN A 396 -4.82 19.15 19.49
CA GLN A 396 -3.45 19.29 20.00
C GLN A 396 -2.53 18.13 19.58
N ASP A 397 -3.07 17.02 19.07
CA ASP A 397 -2.28 15.87 18.59
C ASP A 397 -1.70 16.15 17.19
N ILE A 398 -0.66 16.99 17.14
CA ILE A 398 -0.04 17.43 15.89
C ILE A 398 1.33 16.79 15.69
N ALA A 399 1.55 16.14 14.53
CA ALA A 399 2.88 15.82 14.02
C ALA A 399 3.30 16.78 12.93
N LEU A 400 4.32 17.60 13.22
CA LEU A 400 5.12 18.28 12.22
C LEU A 400 6.07 17.29 11.55
N VAL A 401 6.34 17.48 10.27
CA VAL A 401 7.44 16.86 9.54
C VAL A 401 8.11 17.92 8.69
N ILE A 402 9.42 17.83 8.54
CA ILE A 402 10.14 18.58 7.53
C ILE A 402 11.16 17.68 6.83
N LEU A 403 11.22 17.78 5.51
CA LEU A 403 12.14 17.06 4.65
C LEU A 403 12.89 18.05 3.76
N ASN A 404 14.22 17.99 3.77
CA ASN A 404 15.07 18.67 2.80
C ASN A 404 15.19 17.78 1.55
N PHE A 405 14.81 18.29 0.38
CA PHE A 405 14.90 17.53 -0.89
C PHE A 405 16.22 17.80 -1.64
N THR A 406 17.06 18.70 -1.14
CA THR A 406 18.31 19.08 -1.79
C THR A 406 19.53 18.32 -1.28
N THR A 407 20.58 18.32 -2.10
CA THR A 407 21.93 17.86 -1.69
C THR A 407 22.70 18.94 -0.91
N MET A 408 22.03 20.00 -0.43
CA MET A 408 22.63 21.13 0.29
C MET A 408 22.04 21.24 1.70
N GLN A 409 22.72 21.96 2.58
CA GLN A 409 22.22 22.29 3.92
C GLN A 409 21.11 23.35 3.80
N LYS A 410 20.02 23.23 4.57
CA LYS A 410 18.88 24.16 4.54
C LYS A 410 18.45 24.60 5.94
N GLU A 411 18.33 25.91 6.15
CA GLU A 411 17.75 26.48 7.36
C GLU A 411 16.23 26.24 7.40
N TRP A 412 15.67 26.11 8.59
CA TRP A 412 14.23 26.02 8.81
C TRP A 412 13.83 26.54 10.19
N HIS A 413 12.56 26.89 10.34
CA HIS A 413 11.99 27.42 11.58
C HIS A 413 10.72 26.64 11.95
N VAL A 414 10.38 26.59 13.24
CA VAL A 414 9.09 26.03 13.67
C VAL A 414 7.99 26.99 13.16
N PRO A 415 6.90 26.48 12.57
CA PRO A 415 5.75 27.30 12.20
C PRO A 415 5.17 28.03 13.40
N GLU A 416 4.47 29.14 13.16
CA GLU A 416 3.66 29.79 14.19
C GLU A 416 2.44 28.93 14.56
N ALA A 417 1.87 29.15 15.75
CA ALA A 417 0.67 28.43 16.20
C ALA A 417 -0.50 28.58 15.22
N ALA A 418 -0.70 29.77 14.65
CA ALA A 418 -1.71 30.02 13.62
C ALA A 418 -1.45 29.22 12.32
N GLU A 419 -0.19 29.00 11.93
CA GLU A 419 0.17 28.16 10.79
C GLU A 419 -0.14 26.68 11.05
N LEU A 420 -0.09 26.20 12.29
CA LEU A 420 -0.60 24.88 12.65
C LEU A 420 -2.13 24.83 12.76
N GLY A 421 -2.79 25.96 13.03
CA GLY A 421 -4.23 26.05 13.34
C GLY A 421 -4.55 25.99 14.83
N LEU A 422 -3.54 26.24 15.66
CA LEU A 422 -3.63 26.43 17.11
C LEU A 422 -3.86 27.91 17.45
N GLU A 423 -4.21 28.20 18.70
CA GLU A 423 -4.36 29.58 19.19
C GLU A 423 -3.04 30.36 19.08
N PRO A 424 -3.02 31.64 18.63
CA PRO A 424 -1.78 32.33 18.22
C PRO A 424 -0.65 32.44 19.25
N ASN A 425 -0.93 32.25 20.55
CA ASN A 425 0.06 32.28 21.63
C ASN A 425 0.45 30.88 22.17
N THR A 426 0.07 29.80 21.47
CA THR A 426 0.41 28.43 21.88
C THR A 426 1.90 28.19 21.74
N VAL A 427 2.58 27.77 22.82
CA VAL A 427 3.99 27.37 22.77
C VAL A 427 4.08 26.00 22.11
N ILE A 428 4.76 25.93 20.96
CA ILE A 428 4.93 24.68 20.22
C ILE A 428 6.26 24.03 20.64
N ASN A 429 6.18 23.13 21.61
CA ASN A 429 7.26 22.18 21.86
C ASN A 429 7.09 20.97 20.93
N LEU A 430 8.21 20.45 20.43
CA LEU A 430 8.27 19.35 19.46
C LEU A 430 9.31 18.34 19.90
N ASP A 431 9.01 17.04 19.84
CA ASP A 431 9.99 15.97 20.09
C ASP A 431 10.39 15.23 18.83
N LEU A 432 11.62 14.73 18.74
CA LEU A 432 12.08 13.99 17.57
C LEU A 432 11.69 12.51 17.70
N VAL A 433 10.99 11.98 16.70
CA VAL A 433 10.49 10.59 16.71
C VAL A 433 11.09 9.73 15.61
N ILE A 434 11.46 10.32 14.47
CA ILE A 434 12.28 9.66 13.45
C ILE A 434 13.01 10.69 12.60
N SER A 435 14.31 10.48 12.38
CA SER A 435 15.12 11.22 11.41
C SER A 435 15.86 10.26 10.47
N THR A 436 16.06 10.67 9.21
CA THR A 436 16.88 9.92 8.24
C THR A 436 18.38 9.93 8.61
N TYR A 437 18.80 10.80 9.53
CA TYR A 437 20.18 10.98 10.01
C TYR A 437 20.47 10.39 11.41
N GLY A 438 19.50 9.68 12.01
CA GLY A 438 19.65 9.05 13.35
C GLY A 438 18.73 9.65 14.40
N GLU A 439 18.37 8.85 15.40
CA GLU A 439 17.19 9.10 16.26
C GLU A 439 17.30 10.33 17.18
N GLU A 440 18.52 10.85 17.41
CA GLU A 440 18.76 12.03 18.28
C GLU A 440 19.00 13.35 17.52
N ARG A 441 19.09 13.36 16.17
CA ARG A 441 19.50 14.56 15.42
C ARG A 441 18.39 15.62 15.29
N LYS A 442 18.03 16.28 16.39
CA LYS A 442 17.07 17.40 16.50
C LYS A 442 17.71 18.76 16.14
N ALA A 443 18.59 18.78 15.14
CA ALA A 443 19.42 19.96 14.84
C ALA A 443 18.89 20.80 13.67
N ARG A 444 19.14 22.12 13.75
CA ARG A 444 18.95 23.11 12.69
C ARG A 444 20.31 23.72 12.33
N PRO A 445 20.65 23.92 11.05
CA PRO A 445 19.90 23.54 9.84
C PRO A 445 19.73 22.02 9.61
N LEU A 446 18.85 21.69 8.65
CA LEU A 446 18.75 20.35 8.07
C LEU A 446 19.98 20.03 7.23
N ALA A 447 20.51 18.83 7.39
CA ALA A 447 21.52 18.26 6.52
C ALA A 447 20.93 17.93 5.12
N PRO A 448 21.78 17.79 4.08
CA PRO A 448 21.37 17.30 2.75
C PRO A 448 20.50 16.04 2.83
N LEU A 449 19.33 16.05 2.19
CA LEU A 449 18.40 14.90 2.17
C LEU A 449 17.93 14.42 3.56
N GLU A 450 18.00 15.29 4.58
CA GLU A 450 17.47 15.00 5.90
C GLU A 450 15.95 15.13 5.94
N GLY A 451 15.28 14.13 6.53
CA GLY A 451 13.88 14.24 6.92
C GLY A 451 13.72 13.98 8.41
N GLN A 452 13.01 14.86 9.11
CA GLN A 452 12.68 14.76 10.55
C GLN A 452 11.15 14.75 10.72
N LYS A 453 10.61 13.82 11.52
CA LYS A 453 9.22 13.85 12.00
C LYS A 453 9.17 14.07 13.51
N MET A 454 8.31 15.00 13.93
CA MET A 454 8.19 15.46 15.31
C MET A 454 6.72 15.68 15.75
N PRO A 455 6.17 14.91 16.70
CA PRO A 455 4.94 15.30 17.40
C PRO A 455 5.17 16.47 18.36
N THR A 456 4.05 17.07 18.78
CA THR A 456 3.94 18.02 19.89
C THR A 456 4.06 17.31 21.25
N GLU A 457 4.58 17.97 22.29
CA GLU A 457 4.79 17.35 23.62
C GLU A 457 3.47 16.88 24.29
N ASP A 458 2.34 17.54 24.02
CA ASP A 458 1.02 17.11 24.53
C ASP A 458 0.48 15.82 23.87
N PHE A 459 1.13 15.32 22.81
CA PHE A 459 0.69 14.12 22.08
C PHE A 459 0.74 12.87 22.94
N ARG A 460 -0.44 12.35 23.30
CA ARG A 460 -0.56 11.12 24.09
C ARG A 460 -0.28 9.90 23.21
N TRP A 461 0.93 9.35 23.35
CA TRP A 461 1.30 8.07 22.74
C TRP A 461 0.32 6.97 23.15
N SER A 462 -0.36 6.36 22.17
CA SER A 462 -1.17 5.14 22.34
C SER A 462 -0.29 3.88 22.46
N GLY A 463 0.86 4.00 23.13
CA GLY A 463 1.93 3.01 23.14
C GLY A 463 3.11 3.43 24.02
N ASP A 464 2.87 3.54 25.32
CA ASP A 464 3.88 3.94 26.31
C ASP A 464 5.13 3.04 26.29
N TRP A 465 6.29 3.67 26.18
CA TRP A 465 7.57 3.07 26.56
C TRP A 465 8.05 3.69 27.88
N PHE A 466 7.54 3.16 29.00
CA PHE A 466 8.01 3.56 30.32
C PHE A 466 9.48 3.15 30.55
N TYR A 467 10.40 4.10 30.40
CA TYR A 467 11.74 4.00 30.97
C TYR A 467 11.73 4.53 32.40
N SER A 468 11.97 3.65 33.37
CA SER A 468 12.35 4.01 34.74
C SER A 468 13.66 3.30 35.08
N ASP A 469 14.77 4.05 35.17
CA ASP A 469 16.05 3.46 35.57
C ASP A 469 16.03 3.15 37.07
N ILE A 470 15.95 1.86 37.39
CA ILE A 470 16.10 1.31 38.73
C ILE A 470 16.98 0.05 38.63
N GLY A 471 18.30 0.22 38.63
CA GLY A 471 19.21 -0.85 39.02
C GLY A 471 19.49 -1.93 37.97
N GLY A 472 19.61 -1.57 36.69
CA GLY A 472 20.44 -2.33 35.75
C GLY A 472 19.96 -3.73 35.32
N THR A 473 18.65 -3.99 35.32
CA THR A 473 18.08 -5.21 34.69
C THR A 473 17.06 -4.83 33.62
N LEU A 474 17.33 -5.21 32.36
CA LEU A 474 16.46 -4.88 31.22
C LEU A 474 15.33 -5.91 31.07
N ALA A 475 14.07 -5.49 31.21
CA ALA A 475 12.90 -6.33 31.01
C ALA A 475 11.87 -5.63 30.11
N MET A 476 11.47 -6.28 29.01
CA MET A 476 10.42 -5.79 28.11
C MET A 476 9.08 -6.46 28.42
N SER A 477 8.01 -5.69 28.49
CA SER A 477 6.63 -6.22 28.51
C SER A 477 5.73 -5.43 27.56
N ARG A 478 4.57 -5.99 27.20
CA ARG A 478 3.58 -5.33 26.34
C ARG A 478 2.35 -4.97 27.16
N GLY A 479 1.96 -3.70 27.13
CA GLY A 479 0.59 -3.31 27.48
C GLY A 479 -0.42 -3.91 26.50
N ILE A 480 -1.57 -4.34 27.00
CA ILE A 480 -2.73 -4.72 26.20
C ILE A 480 -3.74 -3.59 26.29
N PHE A 481 -4.04 -2.94 25.17
CA PHE A 481 -5.17 -2.02 25.10
C PHE A 481 -6.47 -2.83 25.20
N LEU A 482 -7.25 -2.57 26.25
CA LEU A 482 -8.63 -3.01 26.37
C LEU A 482 -9.52 -1.99 25.67
N ASP A 483 -10.28 -2.46 24.68
CA ASP A 483 -11.12 -1.62 23.81
C ASP A 483 -12.18 -0.86 24.63
N GLN A 484 -12.27 0.45 24.40
CA GLN A 484 -13.19 1.37 25.06
C GLN A 484 -14.67 0.95 24.87
N TYR A 485 -14.97 0.19 23.82
CA TYR A 485 -16.28 -0.41 23.54
C TYR A 485 -16.80 -1.36 24.64
N LEU A 486 -15.93 -1.88 25.52
CA LEU A 486 -16.35 -2.69 26.69
C LEU A 486 -16.87 -1.85 27.86
N ILE A 487 -16.47 -0.57 27.97
CA ILE A 487 -16.79 0.27 29.13
C ILE A 487 -18.27 0.67 29.12
N GLU A 488 -18.84 1.01 27.96
CA GLU A 488 -20.22 1.48 27.84
C GLU A 488 -21.30 0.41 28.14
N LYS A 489 -20.93 -0.87 28.24
CA LYS A 489 -21.86 -1.97 28.54
C LYS A 489 -21.85 -2.46 29.99
N LEU A 490 -21.01 -1.88 30.85
CA LEU A 490 -21.03 -2.15 32.29
C LEU A 490 -21.86 -1.08 33.02
N GLN A 491 -23.17 -1.31 33.09
CA GLN A 491 -24.11 -0.50 33.87
C GLN A 491 -23.72 -0.44 35.37
N PRO A 492 -24.01 0.67 36.08
CA PRO A 492 -23.28 1.05 37.29
C PRO A 492 -23.68 0.26 38.55
N ALA A 493 -22.74 -0.48 39.12
CA ALA A 493 -22.89 -1.14 40.41
C ALA A 493 -22.41 -0.22 41.56
N VAL A 494 -23.35 0.52 42.14
CA VAL A 494 -23.37 1.06 43.52
C VAL A 494 -22.04 1.59 44.10
N PHE A 495 -21.85 2.92 44.08
CA PHE A 495 -20.98 3.58 45.05
C PHE A 495 -21.63 3.52 46.46
N MET A 496 -20.90 3.00 47.45
CA MET A 496 -21.12 3.30 48.86
C MET A 496 -19.98 4.18 49.40
N PRO A 497 -20.26 5.24 50.18
CA PRO A 497 -19.22 6.10 50.74
C PRO A 497 -18.57 5.44 51.97
N TRP A 498 -17.36 4.91 51.82
CA TRP A 498 -16.57 4.39 52.93
C TRP A 498 -15.66 5.48 53.53
N ASN A 499 -15.99 5.94 54.74
CA ASN A 499 -15.13 6.86 55.50
C ASN A 499 -14.10 6.04 56.31
N GLY A 500 -12.92 5.84 55.74
CA GLY A 500 -11.78 5.19 56.40
C GLY A 500 -10.45 5.82 55.96
N GLN A 501 -9.52 6.03 56.90
CA GLN A 501 -8.16 6.45 56.58
C GLN A 501 -7.32 5.22 56.20
N LEU A 502 -6.82 5.18 54.96
CA LEU A 502 -5.87 4.15 54.53
C LEU A 502 -4.45 4.49 55.01
N HIS A 503 -3.82 3.53 55.66
CA HIS A 503 -2.39 3.56 55.97
C HIS A 503 -1.56 3.02 54.79
N ARG A 504 -0.25 3.25 54.82
CA ARG A 504 0.60 3.31 53.61
C ARG A 504 1.17 1.96 53.14
N GLU A 505 0.57 0.83 53.53
CA GLU A 505 1.15 -0.51 53.33
C GLU A 505 0.28 -1.47 52.49
N ASP A 506 -1.00 -1.14 52.25
CA ASP A 506 -1.91 -1.95 51.45
C ASP A 506 -1.77 -1.70 49.92
N MET A 507 -0.78 -2.32 49.29
CA MET A 507 -0.72 -2.46 47.81
C MET A 507 -0.68 -3.94 47.39
N HIS A 508 -1.85 -4.56 47.28
CA HIS A 508 -1.98 -5.89 46.67
C HIS A 508 -1.75 -5.82 45.15
N ILE A 509 -0.72 -6.53 44.68
CA ILE A 509 -0.37 -6.61 43.26
C ILE A 509 -1.39 -7.51 42.53
N VAL A 510 -2.11 -6.94 41.57
CA VAL A 510 -2.96 -7.69 40.63
C VAL A 510 -2.06 -8.50 39.70
N GLN A 511 -2.29 -9.82 39.60
CA GLN A 511 -1.57 -10.66 38.65
C GLN A 511 -2.38 -11.01 37.41
N LEU A 512 -1.70 -10.95 36.27
CA LEU A 512 -2.20 -11.41 34.97
C LEU A 512 -2.06 -12.93 34.86
N ALA A 513 -3.18 -13.63 34.71
CA ALA A 513 -3.19 -15.04 34.33
C ALA A 513 -2.98 -15.19 32.81
N THR A 514 -1.96 -15.94 32.40
CA THR A 514 -1.65 -16.16 30.97
C THR A 514 -2.51 -17.30 30.40
N VAL A 515 -3.52 -16.95 29.60
CA VAL A 515 -4.37 -17.95 28.91
C VAL A 515 -3.76 -18.30 27.54
N GLU A 516 -3.20 -19.51 27.40
CA GLU A 516 -2.75 -20.01 26.09
C GLU A 516 -3.92 -20.58 25.27
N MET A 517 -4.36 -19.87 24.23
CA MET A 517 -5.35 -20.38 23.28
C MET A 517 -4.70 -21.02 22.04
N LYS A 518 -4.53 -22.34 22.05
CA LYS A 518 -4.27 -23.13 20.84
C LYS A 518 -5.56 -23.26 20.02
N ARG A 519 -5.55 -22.90 18.72
CA ARG A 519 -6.69 -23.09 17.81
C ARG A 519 -7.01 -24.59 17.65
N GLY A 520 -8.12 -25.06 18.22
CA GLY A 520 -8.74 -26.34 17.86
C GLY A 520 -9.18 -27.26 19.00
N THR A 521 -8.85 -26.95 20.25
CA THR A 521 -9.23 -27.74 21.43
C THR A 521 -9.86 -26.87 22.52
N GLY A 522 -10.72 -27.46 23.36
CA GLY A 522 -11.50 -26.73 24.37
C GLY A 522 -10.68 -26.28 25.58
N LEU A 523 -11.25 -25.36 26.38
CA LEU A 523 -10.63 -24.94 27.64
C LEU A 523 -10.49 -26.12 28.62
N GLN A 524 -9.30 -26.23 29.22
CA GLN A 524 -9.12 -26.87 30.52
C GLN A 524 -8.55 -25.85 31.50
N MET A 525 -9.19 -25.72 32.66
CA MET A 525 -8.63 -25.08 33.85
C MET A 525 -8.34 -26.18 34.86
N ILE A 526 -7.10 -26.24 35.35
CA ILE A 526 -6.69 -27.20 36.39
C ILE A 526 -6.15 -26.39 37.56
N TYR A 527 -6.87 -26.40 38.68
CA TYR A 527 -6.36 -25.97 39.98
C TYR A 527 -5.76 -27.18 40.71
N ARG A 528 -4.65 -26.99 41.42
CA ARG A 528 -4.14 -27.94 42.42
C ARG A 528 -3.51 -27.17 43.58
N ASP A 529 -3.93 -27.48 44.79
CA ASP A 529 -3.32 -27.00 46.02
C ASP A 529 -1.93 -27.62 46.25
N VAL A 530 -1.16 -27.01 47.15
CA VAL A 530 0.12 -27.54 47.65
C VAL A 530 0.10 -27.47 49.18
N ASP A 531 0.05 -28.64 49.83
CA ASP A 531 0.36 -28.79 51.26
C ASP A 531 1.89 -28.72 51.45
N GLU A 532 2.34 -28.16 52.57
CA GLU A 532 3.72 -27.70 52.77
C GLU A 532 4.75 -28.84 52.96
N ASN A 533 4.28 -30.07 53.18
CA ASN A 533 5.11 -31.19 53.61
C ASN A 533 5.66 -32.04 52.45
N HIS A 534 6.97 -31.96 52.23
CA HIS A 534 7.67 -32.72 51.18
C HIS A 534 7.66 -34.24 51.40
N GLN A 535 6.86 -35.01 50.63
CA GLN A 535 7.24 -36.37 50.25
C GLN A 535 6.45 -37.01 49.09
N LYS A 536 7.21 -37.52 48.10
CA LYS A 536 6.81 -38.38 46.96
C LYS A 536 5.85 -37.82 45.92
N TRP A 537 6.06 -38.28 44.69
CA TRP A 537 5.18 -38.11 43.54
C TRP A 537 4.66 -39.48 43.09
N THR A 538 3.40 -39.53 42.66
CA THR A 538 2.80 -40.65 41.91
C THR A 538 1.90 -40.08 40.83
N ASP A 539 2.20 -40.39 39.56
CA ASP A 539 1.39 -39.96 38.42
C ASP A 539 0.13 -40.83 38.29
N GLU A 540 -0.99 -40.37 38.85
CA GLU A 540 -2.30 -40.88 38.47
C GLU A 540 -2.90 -40.03 37.34
N LYS A 541 -3.15 -40.69 36.21
CA LYS A 541 -3.77 -40.13 35.01
C LYS A 541 -5.26 -40.48 34.97
N ASP A 542 -6.11 -39.56 35.40
CA ASP A 542 -7.53 -39.61 35.05
C ASP A 542 -7.80 -38.76 33.81
N SER A 543 -8.13 -39.43 32.70
CA SER A 543 -8.55 -38.82 31.44
C SER A 543 -10.07 -38.84 31.33
N PHE A 544 -10.71 -37.66 31.29
CA PHE A 544 -12.13 -37.52 31.02
C PHE A 544 -12.38 -37.19 29.55
N ASP A 545 -12.95 -38.14 28.82
CA ASP A 545 -13.46 -37.93 27.45
C ASP A 545 -14.71 -37.03 27.46
N ILE A 546 -14.65 -35.90 26.73
CA ILE A 546 -15.82 -35.05 26.51
C ILE A 546 -16.58 -35.55 25.26
N LEU A 547 -17.73 -36.17 25.52
CA LEU A 547 -18.67 -36.62 24.50
C LEU A 547 -19.18 -35.46 23.63
N ARG A 548 -19.33 -35.71 22.32
CA ARG A 548 -20.01 -34.79 21.40
C ARG A 548 -21.52 -34.78 21.65
N SER A 549 -22.06 -33.66 22.10
CA SER A 549 -23.46 -33.29 21.89
C SER A 549 -23.55 -31.92 21.20
N LYS A 550 -24.64 -31.68 20.46
CA LYS A 550 -24.92 -30.40 19.82
C LYS A 550 -25.81 -29.52 20.72
N GLU A 551 -25.89 -28.24 20.34
CA GLU A 551 -26.91 -27.25 20.71
C GLU A 551 -26.76 -26.56 22.09
N HIS A 552 -27.30 -25.33 22.13
CA HIS A 552 -27.45 -24.39 23.25
C HIS A 552 -26.19 -23.66 23.78
N TYR A 553 -26.22 -22.34 23.64
CA TYR A 553 -25.29 -21.39 24.27
C TYR A 553 -25.82 -20.93 25.64
N TRP A 554 -24.98 -20.91 26.67
CA TRP A 554 -25.20 -20.14 27.89
C TRP A 554 -23.89 -19.48 28.33
N TYR A 555 -23.95 -18.19 28.70
CA TYR A 555 -22.81 -17.45 29.24
C TYR A 555 -22.73 -17.62 30.75
N HIS A 556 -21.55 -17.97 31.27
CA HIS A 556 -21.17 -17.79 32.67
C HIS A 556 -19.84 -17.04 32.78
N LYS A 557 -19.73 -16.22 33.82
CA LYS A 557 -18.61 -15.31 34.08
C LYS A 557 -17.73 -15.94 35.16
N ALA A 558 -16.42 -15.99 34.93
CA ALA A 558 -15.44 -16.44 35.92
C ALA A 558 -14.34 -15.39 36.06
N GLU A 559 -13.95 -15.10 37.30
CA GLU A 559 -12.84 -14.22 37.64
C GLU A 559 -11.72 -15.06 38.26
N LEU A 560 -10.46 -14.69 38.01
CA LEU A 560 -9.30 -15.52 38.34
C LEU A 560 -8.12 -14.64 38.76
N SER A 561 -7.62 -14.85 39.97
CA SER A 561 -6.48 -14.14 40.55
C SER A 561 -5.32 -15.11 40.77
N CYS A 562 -4.08 -14.59 40.74
CA CYS A 562 -2.87 -15.35 41.02
C CYS A 562 -1.97 -14.57 41.98
N VAL A 563 -1.04 -15.26 42.65
CA VAL A 563 0.05 -14.66 43.45
C VAL A 563 1.33 -15.46 43.15
N ILE A 564 2.46 -14.75 43.04
CA ILE A 564 3.81 -15.33 42.85
C ILE A 564 4.72 -14.69 43.90
N GLU A 565 5.33 -15.53 44.73
CA GLU A 565 6.41 -15.10 45.63
C GLU A 565 7.79 -15.38 45.02
N PRO A 566 8.72 -14.40 44.97
CA PRO A 566 10.08 -14.63 44.53
C PRO A 566 10.94 -15.18 45.67
N LYS A 567 11.36 -16.46 45.60
CA LYS A 567 12.42 -16.96 46.49
C LYS A 567 13.78 -16.40 46.09
N VAL A 568 14.22 -15.37 46.81
CA VAL A 568 15.59 -14.83 46.73
C VAL A 568 16.56 -15.83 47.35
N GLY A 569 17.52 -16.32 46.57
CA GLY A 569 18.59 -17.20 47.03
C GLY A 569 19.83 -17.10 46.14
N GLU A 570 20.94 -16.62 46.71
CA GLU A 570 22.32 -16.68 46.20
C GLU A 570 22.54 -16.52 44.68
N GLY A 571 21.95 -15.48 44.09
CA GLY A 571 22.54 -14.76 42.96
C GLY A 571 22.54 -15.42 41.59
N LYS A 572 21.75 -16.48 41.35
CA LYS A 572 21.59 -17.09 40.01
C LYS A 572 20.14 -17.46 39.67
N ILE A 573 19.59 -16.80 38.65
CA ILE A 573 18.31 -17.18 38.04
C ILE A 573 18.55 -18.30 37.03
N TYR A 574 17.86 -19.44 37.20
CA TYR A 574 17.91 -20.57 36.27
C TYR A 574 16.57 -20.69 35.52
N LEU A 575 16.62 -20.65 34.17
CA LEU A 575 15.45 -20.87 33.30
C LEU A 575 15.70 -22.05 32.33
N PRO A 576 15.54 -23.30 32.78
CA PRO A 576 15.64 -24.46 31.91
C PRO A 576 14.35 -24.65 31.09
N TRP A 577 14.30 -24.09 29.87
CA TRP A 577 13.22 -24.37 28.92
C TRP A 577 13.20 -25.85 28.51
N ARG A 578 12.18 -26.60 28.92
CA ARG A 578 11.83 -27.90 28.34
C ARG A 578 10.31 -28.04 28.18
N TRP A 579 9.87 -28.03 26.93
CA TRP A 579 8.49 -28.36 26.55
C TRP A 579 8.28 -29.87 26.63
N TYR A 580 7.25 -30.30 27.35
CA TYR A 580 6.66 -31.64 27.23
C TYR A 580 5.12 -31.54 27.21
N LEU A 581 4.65 -31.09 26.04
CA LEU A 581 3.26 -31.08 25.50
C LEU A 581 2.16 -30.40 26.33
#